data_AF-E6MM98-F1
#
_entry.id   AF-E6MM98-F1
#
_cell.length_a   1.000
_cell.length_b   1.000
_cell.length_c   1.000
_cell.angle_alpha   90.00
_cell.angle_beta   90.00
_cell.angle_gamma   90.00
#
_symmetry.space_group_name_H-M   'P 1'
#
loop_
_entity.id
_entity.type
_entity.pdbx_description
1 polymer ?
#
loop_
_entity_poly.entity_id
_entity_poly.type
_entity_poly.pdbx_seq_one_letter_code
_entity_poly.pdbx_strand_id
1 'polypeptide(L)' 'MDIKPERIFTPTTIDRIAPTICKSINIRAPNACSTAPLF' A
#
# COMPACT_ATOMS: atom_id res chain seq x y z
N MET A 1 4.48 -11.82 -6.56
CA MET A 1 3.70 -11.83 -5.32
C MET A 1 2.32 -12.36 -5.66
N ASP A 2 1.91 -13.45 -5.03
CA ASP A 2 0.53 -13.92 -5.11
C ASP A 2 -0.25 -13.16 -4.02
N ILE A 3 -0.84 -12.01 -4.39
CA ILE A 3 -1.58 -11.16 -3.44
C ILE A 3 -3.02 -11.66 -3.41
N LYS A 4 -3.40 -12.31 -2.31
CA LYS A 4 -4.77 -12.74 -2.10
C LYS A 4 -5.66 -11.54 -1.78
N PRO A 5 -6.84 -11.44 -2.39
CA PRO A 5 -7.80 -10.41 -2.02
C PRO A 5 -8.27 -10.66 -0.58
N GLU A 6 -8.24 -9.62 0.24
CA GLU A 6 -8.77 -9.63 1.60
C GLU A 6 -9.53 -8.35 1.92
N ARG A 7 -10.41 -8.41 2.91
CA ARG A 7 -11.18 -7.25 3.38
C ARG A 7 -10.57 -6.72 4.66
N ILE A 8 -10.09 -5.49 4.61
CA ILE A 8 -9.49 -4.80 5.75
C ILE A 8 -10.60 -4.05 6.50
N PHE A 9 -10.78 -4.36 7.78
CA PHE A 9 -11.71 -3.65 8.68
C PHE A 9 -11.02 -2.60 9.55
N THR A 10 -9.69 -2.63 9.60
CA THR A 10 -8.88 -1.65 10.31
C THR A 10 -9.08 -0.27 9.68
N PRO A 11 -9.43 0.76 10.48
CA PRO A 11 -9.52 2.12 9.97
C PRO A 11 -8.19 2.53 9.33
N THR A 12 -8.24 2.88 8.06
CA THR A 12 -7.08 3.26 7.25
C THR A 12 -7.39 4.54 6.49
N THR A 13 -6.35 5.27 6.17
CA THR A 13 -6.39 6.52 5.40
C THR A 13 -5.95 6.25 3.96
N ILE A 14 -6.36 7.12 3.04
CA ILE A 14 -6.16 6.93 1.59
C ILE A 14 -4.69 7.02 1.15
N ASP A 15 -3.85 7.65 1.95
CA ASP A 15 -2.39 7.81 1.77
C ASP A 15 -1.63 6.47 1.70
N ARG A 16 -2.18 5.39 2.27
CA ARG A 16 -1.55 4.06 2.24
C ARG A 16 -1.72 3.32 0.92
N ILE A 17 -2.59 3.79 0.01
CA ILE A 17 -2.88 3.12 -1.27
C ILE A 17 -1.65 3.15 -2.18
N ALA A 18 -1.12 4.34 -2.44
CA ALA A 18 0.05 4.54 -3.30
C ALA A 18 1.28 3.70 -2.89
N PRO A 19 1.75 3.74 -1.61
CA PRO A 19 2.90 2.94 -1.20
C PRO A 19 2.63 1.43 -1.25
N THR A 20 1.39 0.97 -1.02
CA THR A 20 1.01 -0.45 -1.15
C THR A 20 1.13 -0.93 -2.61
N ILE A 21 0.60 -0.16 -3.56
CA ILE A 21 0.73 -0.50 -4.99
C ILE A 21 2.20 -0.54 -5.40
N CYS A 22 2.99 0.45 -4.98
CA CYS A 22 4.42 0.52 -5.31
C CYS A 22 5.19 -0.72 -4.85
N LYS A 23 4.91 -1.18 -3.62
CA LYS A 23 5.51 -2.42 -3.10
C LYS A 23 5.09 -3.64 -3.91
N SER A 24 3.81 -3.75 -4.25
CA SER A 24 3.28 -4.87 -5.04
C SER A 24 3.91 -4.98 -6.43
N ILE A 25 4.24 -3.84 -7.06
CA ILE A 25 4.84 -3.78 -8.40
C ILE A 25 6.38 -3.59 -8.37
N ASN A 26 7.00 -3.63 -7.19
CA ASN A 26 8.45 -3.53 -6.97
C ASN A 26 9.10 -2.24 -7.52
N ILE A 27 8.44 -1.10 -7.30
CA ILE A 27 9.03 0.23 -7.58
C ILE A 27 9.21 1.03 -6.30
N ARG A 28 10.04 2.09 -6.37
CA ARG A 28 10.16 3.06 -5.29
C ARG A 28 8.84 3.85 -5.13
N ALA A 29 8.38 4.00 -3.90
CA ALA A 29 7.22 4.82 -3.59
C ALA A 29 7.43 6.31 -3.99
N PRO A 30 6.37 7.03 -4.40
CA PRO A 30 6.40 8.47 -4.63
C PRO A 30 6.97 9.22 -3.42
N ASN A 31 7.69 10.30 -3.69
CA ASN A 31 8.31 11.17 -2.67
C ASN A 31 7.31 11.77 -1.67
N ALA A 32 6.04 11.93 -2.04
CA ALA A 32 4.98 12.44 -1.17
C ALA A 32 4.37 11.36 -0.23
N CYS A 33 4.71 10.09 -0.40
CA CYS A 33 4.23 9.02 0.47
C CYS A 33 4.96 9.07 1.82
N SER A 34 4.26 9.51 2.87
CA SER A 34 4.77 9.54 4.25
C SER A 34 4.36 8.32 5.07
N THR A 35 3.39 7.54 4.59
CA THR A 35 2.82 6.39 5.30
C THR A 35 3.34 5.07 4.74
N ALA A 36 3.47 4.09 5.63
CA ALA A 36 3.88 2.74 5.25
C ALA A 36 2.79 2.02 4.42
N PRO A 37 3.19 1.08 3.52
CA PRO A 37 2.28 0.14 2.88
C PRO A 37 1.42 -0.63 3.89
N LEU A 38 0.26 -1.11 3.45
CA LEU A 38 -0.59 -1.99 4.27
C LEU A 38 -0.01 -3.41 4.40
N PHE A 39 0.70 -3.89 3.37
CA PHE A 39 1.26 -5.24 3.27
C PHE A 39 2.68 -5.22 2.77
#